data_AF-A0A2D9C6J3-F1
#
_entry.id   AF-A0A2D9C6J3-F1
#
_cell.length_a   1.000
_cell.length_b   1.000
_cell.length_c   1.000
_cell.angle_alpha   90.00
_cell.angle_beta   90.00
_cell.angle_gamma   90.00
#
_symmetry.space_group_name_H-M   'P 1'
#
loop_
_entity.id
_entity.type
_entity.pdbx_description
1 polymer ?
#
loop_
_entity_poly.entity_id
_entity_poly.type
_entity_poly.pdbx_seq_one_letter_code
_entity_poly.pdbx_strand_id
1 'polypeptide(L)' 'MKNDATYDRRHGGAYDRGGADYYYGKKFDPHYYIGSTFKGIRIGQEALTHAELSAYKSGWNDASADGDTKQW' A
#
# COMPACT_ATOMS: atom_id res chain seq x y z
N MET A 1 -4.09 10.92 23.99
CA MET A 1 -3.40 9.84 23.25
C MET A 1 -3.76 10.00 21.78
N LYS A 2 -2.79 10.34 20.92
CA LYS A 2 -2.97 10.19 19.48
C LYS A 2 -2.94 8.68 19.25
N ASN A 3 -4.04 8.11 18.79
CA ASN A 3 -4.05 6.73 18.34
C ASN A 3 -3.21 6.70 17.07
N ASP A 4 -1.90 6.52 17.25
CA ASP A 4 -1.00 6.06 16.20
C ASP A 4 -1.58 4.73 15.71
N ALA A 5 -2.43 4.82 14.68
CA ALA A 5 -2.74 3.70 13.83
C ALA A 5 -1.42 3.32 13.16
N THR A 6 -0.57 2.58 13.88
CA THR A 6 0.69 2.03 13.41
C THR A 6 0.33 0.99 12.37
N TYR A 7 0.09 1.44 11.15
CA TYR A 7 -0.03 0.56 10.01
C TYR A 7 1.22 -0.31 9.95
N ASP A 8 1.05 -1.60 9.70
CA ASP A 8 2.17 -2.53 9.55
C ASP A 8 3.09 -2.03 8.42
N ARG A 9 4.29 -1.56 8.79
CA ARG A 9 5.33 -1.05 7.89
C ARG A 9 6.21 -2.16 7.32
N ARG A 10 5.77 -3.42 7.39
CA ARG A 10 6.43 -4.53 6.71
C ARG A 10 6.68 -4.14 5.25
N HIS A 11 7.92 -4.37 4.81
CA HIS A 11 8.29 -4.26 3.39
C HIS A 11 7.35 -5.14 2.54
N GLY A 12 6.67 -4.52 1.57
CA GLY A 12 5.65 -5.19 0.75
C GLY A 12 4.25 -5.30 1.37
N GLY A 13 4.01 -4.68 2.53
CA GLY A 13 2.69 -4.56 3.14
C GLY A 13 1.76 -3.58 2.42
N ALA A 14 0.53 -3.43 2.92
CA ALA A 14 -0.50 -2.62 2.28
C ALA A 14 -0.12 -1.14 2.11
N TYR A 15 0.47 -0.51 3.12
CA TYR A 15 0.93 0.88 3.05
C TYR A 15 2.01 1.08 1.97
N ASP A 16 3.05 0.25 2.01
CA ASP A 16 4.16 0.25 1.04
C ASP A 16 3.65 0.04 -0.40
N ARG A 17 2.68 -0.87 -0.57
CA ARG A 17 2.06 -1.12 -1.87
C ARG A 17 1.25 0.07 -2.37
N GLY A 18 0.48 0.73 -1.51
CA GLY A 18 -0.31 1.92 -1.89
C GLY A 18 0.56 3.04 -2.42
N GLY A 19 1.67 3.34 -1.74
CA GLY A 19 2.65 4.34 -2.20
C GLY A 19 3.33 3.93 -3.50
N ALA A 20 3.75 2.66 -3.61
CA ALA A 20 4.38 2.14 -4.82
C ALA A 20 3.44 2.20 -6.04
N ASP A 21 2.18 1.81 -5.89
CA ASP A 21 1.22 1.83 -6.99
C ASP A 21 0.96 3.26 -7.48
N TYR A 22 0.88 4.25 -6.57
CA TYR A 22 0.83 5.67 -6.95
C TYR A 22 2.10 6.11 -7.68
N TYR A 23 3.26 5.80 -7.11
CA TYR A 23 4.57 6.17 -7.68
C TYR A 23 4.73 5.64 -9.12
N TYR A 24 4.25 4.43 -9.41
CA TYR A 24 4.28 3.85 -10.76
C TYR A 24 3.08 4.24 -11.64
N GLY A 25 2.21 5.16 -11.21
CA GLY A 25 1.06 5.64 -11.98
C GLY A 25 0.00 4.56 -12.25
N LYS A 26 -0.13 3.57 -11.36
CA LYS A 26 -1.15 2.52 -11.49
C LYS A 26 -2.51 3.03 -11.05
N LYS A 27 -3.55 2.21 -11.24
CA LYS A 27 -4.88 2.48 -10.70
C LYS A 27 -4.90 2.23 -9.19
N PHE A 28 -5.76 2.95 -8.48
CA PHE A 28 -6.06 2.68 -7.08
C PHE A 28 -6.75 1.32 -6.98
N ASP A 29 -6.02 0.32 -6.47
CA ASP A 29 -6.46 -1.07 -6.37
C ASP A 29 -5.90 -1.64 -5.05
N PRO A 30 -6.62 -1.52 -3.92
CA PRO A 30 -6.10 -1.96 -2.64
C PRO A 30 -5.72 -3.44 -2.62
N HIS A 31 -4.42 -3.70 -2.50
CA HIS A 31 -3.87 -5.04 -2.44
C HIS A 31 -2.49 -5.03 -1.78
N TYR A 32 -1.98 -6.20 -1.43
CA TYR A 32 -0.56 -6.43 -1.16
C TYR A 32 -0.18 -7.87 -1.48
N TYR A 33 1.12 -8.20 -1.42
CA TYR A 33 1.61 -9.55 -1.70
C TYR A 33 2.27 -10.15 -0.46
N ILE A 34 1.92 -11.39 -0.15
CA ILE A 34 2.59 -12.19 0.89
C ILE A 34 3.49 -13.25 0.27
N GLY A 35 4.63 -13.53 0.89
CA GLY A 35 5.58 -14.55 0.45
C GLY A 35 6.86 -13.96 -0.14
N SER A 36 7.66 -14.81 -0.78
CA SER A 36 8.96 -14.44 -1.34
C SER A 36 8.85 -13.79 -2.70
N THR A 37 9.88 -13.04 -3.11
CA THR A 37 10.01 -12.45 -4.44
C THR A 37 9.72 -13.49 -5.53
N PHE A 38 8.94 -13.11 -6.56
CA PHE A 38 8.44 -13.94 -7.66
C PHE A 38 7.42 -15.03 -7.32
N LYS A 39 7.13 -15.31 -6.04
CA LYS A 39 6.13 -16.30 -5.60
C LYS A 39 5.07 -15.70 -4.66
N GLY A 40 4.90 -14.38 -4.70
CA GLY A 40 3.97 -13.68 -3.83
C GLY A 40 2.52 -14.03 -4.16
N ILE A 41 1.74 -14.36 -3.14
CA ILE A 41 0.28 -14.48 -3.24
C ILE A 41 -0.29 -13.08 -3.12
N ARG A 42 -1.09 -12.66 -4.10
CA ARG A 42 -1.82 -11.38 -4.05
C ARG A 42 -3.00 -11.53 -3.08
N ILE A 43 -3.05 -10.66 -2.09
CA ILE A 43 -4.23 -10.46 -1.23
C ILE A 43 -4.94 -9.22 -1.79
N GLY A 44 -6.10 -9.45 -2.42
CA GLY A 44 -6.93 -8.39 -3.01
C GLY A 44 -7.87 -7.74 -2.00
N GLN A 45 -8.46 -6.60 -2.38
CA GLN A 45 -9.31 -5.76 -1.53
C GLN A 45 -10.37 -6.57 -0.75
N GLU A 46 -10.94 -7.60 -1.37
CA GLU A 46 -11.92 -8.51 -0.79
C GLU A 46 -11.43 -9.30 0.44
N ALA A 47 -10.12 -9.48 0.56
CA ALA A 47 -9.46 -10.21 1.64
C ALA A 47 -8.67 -9.28 2.58
N LEU A 48 -8.65 -7.97 2.34
CA LEU A 48 -8.02 -7.00 3.24
C LEU A 48 -8.95 -6.70 4.42
N THR A 49 -8.38 -6.63 5.61
CA THR A 49 -9.03 -6.06 6.79
C THR A 49 -9.22 -4.54 6.63
N HIS A 50 -10.13 -3.95 7.41
CA HIS A 50 -10.31 -2.50 7.43
C HIS A 50 -9.00 -1.74 7.75
N ALA A 51 -8.14 -2.30 8.60
CA ALA A 51 -6.85 -1.72 8.93
C ALA A 51 -5.89 -1.72 7.73
N GLU A 52 -5.85 -2.81 6.96
CA GLU A 52 -5.01 -2.92 5.76
C GLU A 52 -5.52 -2.04 4.62
N LEU A 53 -6.84 -1.93 4.45
CA LEU A 53 -7.43 -0.98 3.51
C LEU A 53 -7.04 0.46 3.86
N SER A 54 -7.14 0.81 5.14
CA SER A 54 -6.72 2.12 5.61
C SER A 54 -5.22 2.34 5.41
N ALA A 55 -4.38 1.32 5.64
CA ALA A 55 -2.94 1.38 5.41
C ALA A 55 -2.60 1.66 3.94
N TYR A 56 -3.21 0.90 3.02
CA TYR A 56 -3.04 1.11 1.58
C TYR A 56 -3.41 2.53 1.17
N LYS A 57 -4.58 2.99 1.64
CA LYS A 57 -5.06 4.35 1.35
C LYS A 57 -4.12 5.42 1.88
N SER A 58 -3.60 5.26 3.10
CA SER A 58 -2.63 6.20 3.67
C SER A 58 -1.35 6.25 2.84
N GLY A 59 -0.76 5.11 2.46
CA GLY A 59 0.46 5.09 1.65
C GLY A 59 0.27 5.72 0.26
N TRP A 60 -0.88 5.49 -0.37
CA TRP A 60 -1.25 6.16 -1.63
C TRP A 60 -1.36 7.67 -1.47
N ASN A 61 -2.05 8.14 -0.42
CA ASN A 61 -2.26 9.56 -0.17
C ASN A 61 -0.96 10.28 0.16
N ASP A 62 -0.08 9.66 0.94
CA ASP A 62 1.22 10.24 1.30
C ASP A 62 2.10 10.37 0.05
N ALA A 63 2.19 9.32 -0.78
CA ALA A 63 2.90 9.40 -2.07
C ALA A 63 2.30 10.46 -3.01
N SER A 64 0.97 10.61 -3.01
CA SER A 64 0.28 11.65 -3.77
C SER A 64 0.50 13.06 -3.23
N ALA A 65 0.66 13.23 -1.92
CA ALA A 65 0.95 14.51 -1.30
C ALA A 65 2.38 14.95 -1.58
N ASP A 66 3.32 14.00 -1.63
CA ASP A 66 4.70 14.23 -2.01
C ASP A 66 4.85 14.55 -3.51
N GLY A 67 3.83 14.22 -4.32
CA GLY A 67 3.83 14.43 -5.76
C GLY A 67 4.84 13.54 -6.50
N ASP A 68 5.39 12.55 -5.82
CA ASP A 68 6.47 11.71 -6.32
C ASP A 68 5.88 10.61 -7.22
N THR A 69 5.98 10.84 -8.51
CA THR A 69 5.62 9.87 -9.54
C THR A 69 6.86 9.59 -10.37
N LYS A 70 7.04 8.33 -10.76
CA LYS A 70 8.13 7.95 -11.65
C LYS A 70 7.93 8.61 -13.00
N GLN A 71 8.66 9.70 -13.22
CA GLN A 71 8.79 10.35 -14.52
C GLN A 71 9.75 9.49 -15.36
N TRP A 72 9.23 8.79 -16.36
CA TRP A 72 10.00 8.04 -17.36
C TRP A 72 9.81 8.66 -18.74
#